data_AF-A0A937VML8-F1
#
_entry.id   AF-A0A937VML8-F1
#
_cell.length_a   1.000
_cell.length_b   1.000
_cell.length_c   1.000
_cell.angle_alpha   90.00
_cell.angle_beta   90.00
_cell.angle_gamma   90.00
#
_symmetry.space_group_name_H-M   'P 1'
#
loop_
_entity.id
_entity.type
_entity.pdbx_description
1 polymer ?
#
loop_
_entity_poly.entity_id
_entity_poly.type
_entity_poly.pdbx_seq_one_letter_code
_entity_poly.pdbx_strand_id
1 'polypeptide(L)'
;SYVWSGLLALADIGGEVKNPRRNLPLALIISFIIILVLYTIQPFALVSTMNWQEVGKIGSAAIMVDAGRLLPGWGIYVIFIAAMGAILTTVNALTWSASRDLLAWARDGMFPKAVAHLSRFKTPDLAILIIIILEVLGVLVAATLDKYALASVMATCLIQIILAWCVLRIPKKLPELYKKSIFKFNAFWRWFAYIGTVVTSGFILLAGILLDTLDDKGNPTKIPWVVLIFAGTLVLGVIWYTSRRAYLRGKGVDLDGNLQKVADATLAEAEERLSL
;
A
#
# COMPACT_ATOMS: atom_id res chain seq x y z
N SER A 1 7.08 1.87 8.06
CA SER A 1 6.31 2.14 6.82
C SER A 1 4.92 1.51 6.80
N TYR A 2 4.73 0.26 7.24
CA TYR A 2 3.42 -0.44 7.24
C TYR A 2 2.25 0.30 7.88
N VAL A 3 2.52 1.00 8.99
CA VAL A 3 1.49 1.64 9.82
C VAL A 3 0.70 2.72 9.08
N TRP A 4 1.35 3.40 8.15
CA TRP A 4 0.75 4.48 7.36
C TRP A 4 0.14 3.99 6.05
N SER A 5 0.47 2.77 5.60
CA SER A 5 -0.06 2.19 4.36
C SER A 5 -1.58 2.02 4.41
N GLY A 6 -2.16 1.84 5.61
CA GLY A 6 -3.62 1.84 5.79
C GLY A 6 -4.29 3.16 5.41
N LEU A 7 -3.57 4.30 5.47
CA LEU A 7 -4.10 5.58 5.02
C LEU A 7 -4.21 5.65 3.49
N LEU A 8 -3.36 4.92 2.74
CA LEU A 8 -3.47 4.81 1.29
C LEU A 8 -4.72 4.03 0.92
N ALA A 9 -4.96 2.89 1.57
CA ALA A 9 -6.18 2.11 1.37
C ALA A 9 -7.46 2.93 1.68
N LEU A 10 -7.43 3.80 2.70
CA LEU A 10 -8.52 4.73 2.99
C LEU A 10 -8.77 5.74 1.85
N ALA A 11 -7.72 6.15 1.13
CA ALA A 11 -7.86 7.05 -0.01
C ALA A 11 -8.48 6.33 -1.22
N ASP A 12 -8.09 5.08 -1.48
CA ASP A 12 -8.58 4.29 -2.61
C ASP A 12 -10.09 3.99 -2.50
N ILE A 13 -10.59 3.84 -1.27
CA ILE A 13 -12.01 3.62 -0.99
C ILE A 13 -12.80 4.92 -0.78
N GLY A 14 -12.15 6.08 -0.92
CA GLY A 14 -12.77 7.39 -0.69
C GLY A 14 -14.03 7.63 -1.54
N GLY A 15 -14.14 6.96 -2.70
CA GLY A 15 -15.31 7.01 -3.57
C GLY A 15 -16.59 6.40 -2.97
N GLU A 16 -16.46 5.52 -1.97
CA GLU A 16 -17.60 4.86 -1.31
C GLU A 16 -17.90 5.39 0.09
N VAL A 17 -17.08 6.33 0.57
CA VAL A 17 -17.29 6.96 1.87
C VAL A 17 -18.49 7.91 1.78
N LYS A 18 -19.45 7.77 2.70
CA LYS A 18 -20.55 8.72 2.83
C LYS A 18 -19.98 10.10 3.19
N ASN A 19 -20.30 11.14 2.40
CA ASN A 19 -19.78 12.51 2.56
C ASN A 19 -18.24 12.58 2.69
N PRO A 20 -17.50 12.28 1.61
CA PRO A 20 -16.04 12.18 1.64
C PRO A 20 -15.38 13.51 2.01
N ARG A 21 -15.98 14.66 1.65
CA ARG A 21 -15.41 16.00 1.89
C ARG A 21 -15.16 16.30 3.36
N ARG A 22 -16.02 15.81 4.25
CA ARG A 22 -15.87 15.99 5.70
C ARG A 22 -15.27 14.76 6.38
N ASN A 23 -15.68 13.56 5.94
CA ASN A 23 -15.33 12.33 6.65
C ASN A 23 -13.90 11.85 6.36
N LEU A 24 -13.37 12.05 5.14
CA LEU A 24 -11.98 11.68 4.85
C LEU A 24 -10.98 12.48 5.71
N PRO A 25 -11.00 13.84 5.75
CA PRO A 25 -10.06 14.58 6.58
C PRO A 25 -10.16 14.24 8.07
N LEU A 26 -11.37 14.07 8.60
CA LEU A 26 -11.57 13.70 10.00
C LEU A 26 -11.04 12.30 10.28
N ALA A 27 -11.33 11.32 9.43
CA ALA A 27 -10.82 9.96 9.57
C ALA A 27 -9.29 9.93 9.55
N LEU A 28 -8.65 10.70 8.65
CA LEU A 28 -7.19 10.81 8.57
C LEU A 28 -6.58 11.40 9.85
N ILE A 29 -7.14 12.50 10.38
CA ILE A 29 -6.60 13.15 11.60
C ILE A 29 -6.82 12.27 12.83
N ILE A 30 -8.02 11.71 12.99
CA ILE A 30 -8.35 10.87 14.14
C ILE A 30 -7.49 9.60 14.13
N SER A 31 -7.40 8.92 12.98
CA SER A 31 -6.56 7.72 12.85
C SER A 31 -5.09 8.03 13.12
N PHE A 32 -4.57 9.14 12.60
CA PHE A 32 -3.20 9.59 12.86
C PHE A 32 -2.94 9.78 14.36
N ILE A 33 -3.81 10.49 15.07
CA ILE A 33 -3.64 10.75 16.52
C ILE A 33 -3.69 9.44 17.32
N ILE A 34 -4.66 8.57 17.02
CA ILE A 34 -4.79 7.28 17.71
C ILE A 34 -3.54 6.44 17.50
N ILE A 35 -3.06 6.31 16.25
CA ILE A 35 -1.85 5.57 15.92
C ILE A 35 -0.65 6.16 16.65
N LEU A 36 -0.47 7.48 16.62
CA LEU A 36 0.62 8.16 17.30
C LEU A 36 0.66 7.83 18.80
N VAL A 37 -0.48 7.90 19.48
CA VAL A 37 -0.59 7.60 20.91
C VAL A 37 -0.25 6.13 21.19
N LEU A 38 -0.85 5.20 20.44
CA LEU A 38 -0.62 3.77 20.63
C LEU A 38 0.84 3.38 20.37
N TYR A 39 1.44 3.91 19.30
CA TYR A 39 2.85 3.65 18.95
C TYR A 39 3.84 4.29 19.92
N THR A 40 3.43 5.32 20.65
CA THR A 40 4.26 5.92 21.68
C THR A 40 4.16 5.12 22.97
N ILE A 41 2.95 4.78 23.42
CA ILE A 41 2.71 4.09 24.69
C ILE A 41 3.26 2.65 24.67
N GLN A 42 3.09 1.92 23.57
CA GLN A 42 3.45 0.51 23.49
C GLN A 42 4.95 0.24 23.77
N PRO A 43 5.92 0.94 23.15
CA PRO A 43 7.32 0.78 23.50
C PRO A 43 7.65 1.14 24.95
N PHE A 44 7.02 2.20 25.51
CA PHE A 44 7.22 2.55 26.92
C PHE A 44 6.75 1.43 27.85
N ALA A 45 5.62 0.78 27.54
CA ALA A 45 5.15 -0.37 28.29
C ALA A 45 6.16 -1.53 28.24
N LEU A 46 6.64 -1.89 27.05
CA LEU A 46 7.62 -2.98 26.87
C LEU A 46 8.95 -2.74 27.59
N VAL A 47 9.46 -1.50 27.55
CA VAL A 47 10.74 -1.16 28.20
C VAL A 47 10.59 -1.04 29.71
N SER A 48 9.38 -0.82 30.22
CA SER A 48 9.12 -0.81 31.67
C SER A 48 9.18 -2.20 32.30
N THR A 49 8.99 -3.26 31.51
CA THR A 49 8.87 -4.64 31.97
C THR A 49 10.02 -5.53 31.50
N MET A 50 10.69 -5.16 30.40
CA MET A 50 11.83 -5.86 29.84
C MET A 50 12.97 -4.90 29.49
N ASN A 51 14.20 -5.39 29.59
CA ASN A 51 15.35 -4.60 29.14
C ASN A 51 15.34 -4.44 27.61
N TRP A 52 15.70 -3.27 27.10
CA TRP A 52 15.63 -2.96 25.66
C TRP A 52 16.50 -3.88 24.80
N GLN A 53 17.62 -4.39 25.31
CA GLN A 53 18.42 -5.41 24.61
C GLN A 53 17.69 -6.76 24.51
N GLU A 54 16.87 -7.10 25.50
CA GLU A 54 16.07 -8.32 25.48
C GLU A 54 14.93 -8.20 24.46
N VAL A 55 14.24 -7.06 24.46
CA VAL A 55 13.23 -6.72 23.44
C VAL A 55 13.82 -6.81 22.03
N GLY A 56 15.03 -6.27 21.83
CA GLY A 56 15.73 -6.35 20.54
C GLY A 56 16.07 -7.78 20.10
N LYS A 57 16.32 -8.71 21.03
CA LYS A 57 16.59 -10.12 20.73
C LYS A 57 15.31 -10.92 20.45
N ILE A 58 14.24 -10.64 21.19
CA ILE A 58 12.96 -11.35 21.05
C ILE A 58 12.19 -10.84 19.81
N GLY A 59 12.41 -9.59 19.42
CA GLY A 59 11.85 -9.00 18.22
C GLY A 59 10.32 -8.94 18.25
N SER A 60 9.69 -9.43 17.18
CA SER A 60 8.23 -9.37 17.01
C SER A 60 7.44 -10.16 18.06
N ALA A 61 8.07 -11.12 18.75
CA ALA A 61 7.43 -11.90 19.81
C ALA A 61 7.41 -11.19 21.18
N ALA A 62 8.07 -10.03 21.33
CA ALA A 62 8.27 -9.38 22.64
C ALA A 62 6.96 -9.11 23.38
N ILE A 63 5.91 -8.72 22.66
CA ILE A 63 4.58 -8.44 23.24
C ILE A 63 3.94 -9.71 23.81
N MET A 64 4.08 -10.85 23.13
CA MET A 64 3.52 -12.12 23.62
C MET A 64 4.32 -12.65 24.82
N VAL A 65 5.64 -12.47 24.82
CA VAL A 65 6.49 -12.85 25.96
C VAL A 65 6.16 -11.98 27.17
N ASP A 66 5.94 -10.68 26.96
CA ASP A 66 5.62 -9.73 28.03
C ASP A 66 4.23 -9.97 28.62
N ALA A 67 3.25 -10.23 27.74
CA ALA A 67 1.93 -10.69 28.14
C ALA A 67 1.99 -11.93 29.04
N GLY A 68 2.86 -12.90 28.72
CA GLY A 68 3.02 -14.11 29.53
C GLY A 68 3.70 -13.89 30.88
N ARG A 69 4.43 -12.78 31.07
CA ARG A 69 5.02 -12.40 32.36
C ARG A 69 4.03 -11.66 33.25
N LEU A 70 3.17 -10.82 32.66
CA LEU A 70 2.33 -9.88 33.40
C LEU A 70 0.90 -10.36 33.61
N LEU A 71 0.38 -11.18 32.71
CA LEU A 71 -1.01 -11.62 32.74
C LEU A 71 -1.12 -13.06 33.27
N PRO A 72 -2.24 -13.40 33.92
CA PRO A 72 -2.57 -14.80 34.17
C PRO A 72 -2.63 -15.58 32.84
N GLY A 73 -2.41 -16.90 32.88
CA GLY A 73 -2.21 -17.72 31.66
C GLY A 73 -3.30 -17.61 30.58
N TRP A 74 -4.53 -17.19 30.93
CA TRP A 74 -5.59 -16.92 29.96
C TRP A 74 -5.38 -15.62 29.16
N GLY A 75 -4.66 -14.63 29.71
CA GLY A 75 -4.42 -13.32 29.09
C GLY A 75 -3.56 -13.41 27.82
N ILE A 76 -2.69 -14.41 27.73
CA ILE A 76 -1.92 -14.70 26.50
C ILE A 76 -2.88 -15.04 25.35
N TYR A 77 -3.89 -15.89 25.58
CA TYR A 77 -4.87 -16.27 24.55
C TYR A 77 -5.72 -15.09 24.11
N VAL A 78 -6.09 -14.19 25.03
CA VAL A 78 -6.84 -12.98 24.69
C VAL A 78 -6.03 -12.08 23.76
N ILE A 79 -4.75 -11.85 24.08
CA ILE A 79 -3.85 -11.05 23.23
C ILE A 79 -3.62 -11.73 21.89
N PHE A 80 -3.47 -13.06 21.87
CA PHE A 80 -3.32 -13.81 20.64
C PHE A 80 -4.54 -13.69 19.72
N ILE A 81 -5.76 -13.86 20.25
CA ILE A 81 -7.01 -13.71 19.49
C ILE A 81 -7.16 -12.27 18.99
N ALA A 82 -6.84 -11.27 19.82
CA ALA A 82 -6.87 -9.87 19.42
C ALA A 82 -5.88 -9.58 18.28
N ALA A 83 -4.66 -10.12 18.36
CA ALA A 83 -3.65 -9.99 17.31
C ALA A 83 -4.10 -10.65 16.01
N MET A 84 -4.67 -11.85 16.06
CA MET A 84 -5.24 -12.52 14.89
C MET A 84 -6.38 -11.71 14.25
N GLY A 85 -7.29 -11.18 15.08
CA GLY A 85 -8.38 -10.32 14.61
C GLY A 85 -7.87 -9.06 13.90
N ALA A 86 -6.83 -8.42 14.46
CA ALA A 86 -6.20 -7.25 13.86
C ALA A 86 -5.54 -7.59 12.49
N ILE A 87 -4.84 -8.72 12.41
CA ILE A 87 -4.20 -9.17 11.16
C ILE A 87 -5.26 -9.49 10.10
N LEU A 88 -6.29 -10.27 10.45
CA LEU A 88 -7.37 -10.64 9.54
C LEU A 88 -8.12 -9.42 9.00
N THR A 89 -8.42 -8.46 9.88
CA THR A 89 -9.07 -7.20 9.48
C THR A 89 -8.18 -6.41 8.51
N THR A 90 -6.87 -6.36 8.78
CA THR A 90 -5.91 -5.65 7.94
C THR A 90 -5.78 -6.30 6.56
N VAL A 91 -5.60 -7.63 6.51
CA VAL A 91 -5.52 -8.38 5.24
C VAL A 91 -6.80 -8.18 4.44
N ASN A 92 -7.97 -8.33 5.06
CA ASN A 92 -9.26 -8.12 4.39
C ASN A 92 -9.39 -6.70 3.80
N ALA A 93 -8.97 -5.66 4.53
CA ALA A 93 -9.00 -4.28 4.04
C ALA A 93 -8.05 -4.06 2.84
N LEU A 94 -6.84 -4.64 2.89
CA LEU A 94 -5.86 -4.52 1.81
C LEU A 94 -6.27 -5.29 0.56
N THR A 95 -6.77 -6.53 0.71
CA THR A 95 -7.31 -7.32 -0.41
C THR A 95 -8.49 -6.60 -1.07
N TRP A 96 -9.35 -5.98 -0.27
CA TRP A 96 -10.45 -5.17 -0.79
C TRP A 96 -9.97 -3.97 -1.59
N SER A 97 -8.98 -3.21 -1.09
CA SER A 97 -8.36 -2.09 -1.81
C SER A 97 -7.74 -2.55 -3.14
N ALA A 98 -6.89 -3.58 -3.09
CA ALA A 98 -6.17 -4.07 -4.27
C ALA A 98 -7.10 -4.64 -5.34
N SER A 99 -8.22 -5.26 -4.95
CA SER A 99 -9.23 -5.73 -5.91
C SER A 99 -9.91 -4.60 -6.68
N ARG A 100 -10.04 -3.41 -6.08
CA ARG A 100 -10.61 -2.21 -6.73
C ARG A 100 -9.63 -1.59 -7.70
N ASP A 101 -8.36 -1.54 -7.34
CA ASP A 101 -7.31 -1.07 -8.24
C ASP A 101 -7.26 -1.93 -9.50
N LEU A 102 -7.28 -3.26 -9.31
CA LEU A 102 -7.28 -4.20 -10.40
C LEU A 102 -8.55 -4.12 -11.27
N LEU A 103 -9.72 -3.88 -10.66
CA LEU A 103 -10.97 -3.60 -11.36
C LEU A 103 -10.88 -2.31 -12.21
N ALA A 104 -10.31 -1.24 -11.66
CA ALA A 104 -10.11 0.01 -12.37
C ALA A 104 -9.18 -0.19 -13.57
N TRP A 105 -8.04 -0.86 -13.39
CA TRP A 105 -7.10 -1.17 -14.47
C TRP A 105 -7.72 -2.06 -15.56
N ALA A 106 -8.62 -2.97 -15.19
CA ALA A 106 -9.34 -3.80 -16.15
C ALA A 106 -10.35 -2.98 -16.98
N ARG A 107 -11.01 -1.99 -16.36
CA ARG A 107 -11.91 -1.05 -17.06
C ARG A 107 -11.16 -0.11 -18.01
N ASP A 108 -9.95 0.31 -17.61
CA ASP A 108 -9.06 1.13 -18.44
C ASP A 108 -8.43 0.33 -19.59
N GLY A 109 -8.63 -0.99 -19.64
CA GLY A 109 -8.14 -1.88 -20.68
C GLY A 109 -6.72 -2.41 -20.45
N MET A 110 -6.07 -2.00 -19.36
CA MET A 110 -4.74 -2.48 -18.96
C MET A 110 -4.74 -3.97 -18.59
N PHE A 111 -5.87 -4.49 -18.12
CA PHE A 111 -6.08 -5.92 -17.86
C PHE A 111 -7.17 -6.51 -18.77
N PRO A 112 -7.27 -7.84 -18.89
CA PRO A 112 -8.35 -8.50 -19.62
C PRO A 112 -9.72 -8.08 -19.07
N LYS A 113 -10.70 -7.86 -19.96
CA LYS A 113 -12.06 -7.44 -19.58
C LYS A 113 -12.74 -8.42 -18.61
N ALA A 114 -12.36 -9.69 -18.62
CA ALA A 114 -12.85 -10.69 -17.67
C ALA A 114 -12.57 -10.30 -16.20
N VAL A 115 -11.47 -9.60 -15.93
CA VAL A 115 -11.10 -9.13 -14.58
C VAL A 115 -12.03 -8.03 -14.10
N ALA A 116 -12.72 -7.33 -15.02
CA ALA A 116 -13.74 -6.35 -14.68
C ALA A 116 -15.13 -6.98 -14.43
N HIS A 117 -15.24 -8.31 -14.40
CA HIS A 117 -16.48 -8.99 -14.06
C HIS A 117 -16.91 -8.62 -12.63
N LEU A 118 -18.21 -8.43 -12.44
CA LEU A 118 -18.82 -8.17 -11.16
C LEU A 118 -19.81 -9.28 -10.85
N SER A 119 -19.71 -9.84 -9.65
CA SER A 119 -20.63 -10.84 -9.15
C SER A 119 -22.03 -10.25 -8.90
N ARG A 120 -22.98 -11.10 -8.50
CA ARG A 120 -24.33 -10.70 -8.08
C ARG A 120 -24.34 -9.61 -7.00
N PHE A 121 -23.31 -9.56 -6.16
CA PHE A 121 -23.18 -8.57 -5.07
C PHE A 121 -22.38 -7.33 -5.48
N LYS A 122 -22.12 -7.12 -6.78
CA LYS A 122 -21.29 -6.03 -7.32
C LYS A 122 -19.85 -6.06 -6.81
N THR A 123 -19.35 -7.24 -6.42
CA THR A 123 -17.95 -7.44 -6.02
C THR A 123 -17.14 -8.00 -7.19
N PRO A 124 -15.89 -7.52 -7.41
CA PRO A 124 -15.05 -8.03 -8.48
C PRO A 124 -14.40 -9.37 -8.07
N ASP A 125 -15.16 -10.45 -8.20
CA ASP A 125 -14.81 -11.80 -7.75
C ASP A 125 -13.53 -12.35 -8.40
N LEU A 126 -13.36 -12.20 -9.71
CA LEU A 126 -12.15 -12.64 -10.40
C LEU A 126 -10.93 -11.82 -9.97
N ALA A 127 -11.09 -10.52 -9.74
CA ALA A 127 -10.01 -9.68 -9.24
C ALA A 127 -9.59 -10.09 -7.82
N ILE A 128 -10.56 -10.35 -6.94
CA ILE A 128 -10.30 -10.85 -5.58
C ILE A 128 -9.53 -12.18 -5.63
N LEU A 129 -9.98 -13.13 -6.47
CA LEU A 129 -9.31 -14.42 -6.60
C LEU A 129 -7.86 -14.28 -7.07
N ILE A 130 -7.60 -13.44 -8.07
CA ILE A 130 -6.25 -13.17 -8.57
C ILE A 130 -5.37 -12.60 -7.45
N ILE A 131 -5.88 -11.62 -6.69
CA ILE A 131 -5.13 -11.00 -5.60
C ILE A 131 -4.81 -12.01 -4.51
N ILE A 132 -5.77 -12.83 -4.08
CA ILE A 132 -5.55 -13.87 -3.07
C ILE A 132 -4.50 -14.88 -3.54
N ILE A 133 -4.55 -15.32 -4.80
CA ILE A 133 -3.54 -16.23 -5.35
C ILE A 133 -2.15 -15.59 -5.31
N LEU A 134 -2.03 -14.32 -5.70
CA LEU A 134 -0.75 -13.59 -5.66
C LEU A 134 -0.24 -13.38 -4.23
N GLU A 135 -1.13 -13.09 -3.28
CA GLU A 135 -0.78 -12.96 -1.86
C GLU A 135 -0.24 -14.29 -1.29
N VAL A 136 -0.95 -15.40 -1.54
CA VAL A 136 -0.51 -16.74 -1.12
C VAL A 136 0.82 -17.12 -1.75
N LEU A 137 0.99 -16.89 -3.06
CA LEU A 137 2.26 -17.13 -3.74
C LEU A 137 3.39 -16.27 -3.15
N GLY A 138 3.10 -15.00 -2.82
CA GLY A 138 4.07 -14.11 -2.18
C GLY A 138 4.55 -14.63 -0.83
N VAL A 139 3.64 -15.17 0.00
CA VAL A 139 3.98 -15.79 1.29
C VAL A 139 4.82 -17.06 1.08
N LEU A 140 4.46 -17.91 0.12
CA LEU A 140 5.18 -19.14 -0.18
C LEU A 140 6.60 -18.88 -0.71
N VAL A 141 6.79 -17.81 -1.49
CA VAL A 141 8.09 -17.45 -2.08
C VAL A 141 9.02 -16.77 -1.07
N ALA A 142 8.50 -15.94 -0.17
CA ALA A 142 9.33 -15.16 0.74
C ALA A 142 10.07 -15.99 1.81
N ALA A 143 9.61 -17.22 2.08
CA ALA A 143 10.13 -18.20 3.04
C ALA A 143 10.17 -17.77 4.53
N THR A 144 10.46 -16.51 4.84
CA THR A 144 10.46 -15.95 6.20
C THR A 144 9.67 -14.63 6.29
N LEU A 145 9.15 -14.33 7.47
CA LEU A 145 8.37 -13.11 7.75
C LEU A 145 9.21 -11.85 7.50
N ASP A 146 10.48 -11.85 7.92
CA ASP A 146 11.35 -10.67 7.80
C ASP A 146 11.65 -10.35 6.34
N LYS A 147 11.87 -11.36 5.50
CA LYS A 147 12.08 -11.18 4.05
C LYS A 147 10.82 -10.69 3.36
N TYR A 148 9.66 -11.23 3.74
CA TYR A 148 8.37 -10.74 3.23
C TYR A 148 8.15 -9.26 3.61
N ALA A 149 8.44 -8.90 4.87
CA ALA A 149 8.34 -7.54 5.35
C ALA A 149 9.32 -6.60 4.61
N LEU A 150 10.55 -7.05 4.35
CA LEU A 150 11.51 -6.27 3.59
C LEU A 150 11.01 -6.01 2.15
N ALA A 151 10.56 -7.05 1.46
CA ALA A 151 10.06 -6.98 0.09
C ALA A 151 8.87 -6.02 -0.04
N SER A 152 7.92 -6.10 0.89
CA SER A 152 6.72 -5.28 0.85
C SER A 152 6.99 -3.81 1.26
N VAL A 153 7.96 -3.55 2.14
CA VAL A 153 8.44 -2.17 2.40
C VAL A 153 9.08 -1.57 1.14
N MET A 154 9.92 -2.33 0.45
CA MET A 154 10.57 -1.86 -0.79
C MET A 154 9.52 -1.56 -1.87
N ALA A 155 8.51 -2.42 -2.03
CA ALA A 155 7.39 -2.19 -2.96
C ALA A 155 6.61 -0.92 -2.62
N THR A 156 6.27 -0.74 -1.34
CA THR A 156 5.54 0.46 -0.89
C THR A 156 6.34 1.74 -1.14
N CYS A 157 7.66 1.71 -0.92
CA CYS A 157 8.55 2.85 -1.14
C CYS A 157 8.56 3.30 -2.62
N LEU A 158 8.58 2.35 -3.57
CA LEU A 158 8.48 2.69 -4.99
C LEU A 158 7.13 3.28 -5.37
N ILE A 159 6.04 2.66 -4.91
CA ILE A 159 4.69 3.18 -5.17
C ILE A 159 4.58 4.62 -4.65
N GLN A 160 5.11 4.91 -3.45
CA GLN A 160 5.14 6.26 -2.90
C GLN A 160 5.95 7.25 -3.73
N ILE A 161 7.11 6.85 -4.27
CA ILE A 161 7.90 7.69 -5.19
C ILE A 161 7.10 8.02 -6.45
N ILE A 162 6.42 7.02 -7.03
CA ILE A 162 5.58 7.20 -8.23
C ILE A 162 4.40 8.11 -7.92
N LEU A 163 3.70 7.90 -6.81
CA LEU A 163 2.58 8.74 -6.39
C LEU A 163 3.02 10.17 -6.12
N ALA A 164 4.15 10.37 -5.45
CA ALA A 164 4.72 11.71 -5.21
C ALA A 164 5.07 12.41 -6.53
N TRP A 165 5.60 11.67 -7.51
CA TRP A 165 5.84 12.19 -8.86
C TRP A 165 4.53 12.59 -9.56
N CYS A 166 3.49 11.77 -9.45
CA CYS A 166 2.16 12.08 -9.98
C CYS A 166 1.63 13.38 -9.37
N VAL A 167 1.68 13.54 -8.04
CA VAL A 167 1.23 14.74 -7.33
C VAL A 167 1.96 16.00 -7.80
N LEU A 168 3.27 15.92 -8.08
CA LEU A 168 4.01 17.04 -8.66
C LEU A 168 3.54 17.44 -10.06
N ARG A 169 3.09 16.46 -10.86
CA ARG A 169 2.71 16.65 -12.27
C ARG A 169 1.23 16.97 -12.46
N ILE A 170 0.36 16.66 -11.49
CA ILE A 170 -1.09 16.94 -11.55
C ILE A 170 -1.39 18.40 -11.97
N PRO A 171 -0.78 19.45 -11.39
CA PRO A 171 -1.09 20.83 -11.78
C PRO A 171 -0.77 21.16 -13.26
N LYS A 172 0.17 20.44 -13.87
CA LYS A 172 0.56 20.62 -15.28
C LYS A 172 -0.27 19.76 -16.23
N LYS A 173 -0.63 18.53 -15.83
CA LYS A 173 -1.35 17.58 -16.68
C LYS A 173 -2.88 17.70 -16.56
N LEU A 174 -3.38 18.06 -15.38
CA LEU A 174 -4.81 18.13 -15.05
C LEU A 174 -5.12 19.41 -14.25
N PRO A 175 -4.94 20.60 -14.87
CA PRO A 175 -5.07 21.88 -14.17
C PRO A 175 -6.49 22.12 -13.66
N GLU A 176 -7.52 21.62 -14.35
CA GLU A 176 -8.92 21.80 -13.98
C GLU A 176 -9.31 21.00 -12.73
N LEU A 177 -8.93 19.72 -12.68
CA LEU A 177 -9.11 18.87 -11.48
C LEU A 177 -8.36 19.46 -10.27
N TYR A 178 -7.14 19.96 -10.50
CA TYR A 178 -6.34 20.57 -9.44
C TYR A 178 -6.97 21.87 -8.89
N LYS A 179 -7.62 22.68 -9.74
CA LYS A 179 -8.34 23.87 -9.27
C LYS A 179 -9.57 23.53 -8.42
N LYS A 180 -10.19 22.36 -8.66
CA LYS A 180 -11.39 21.88 -7.95
C LYS A 180 -11.08 21.02 -6.73
N SER A 181 -9.82 20.62 -6.51
CA SER A 181 -9.44 19.80 -5.36
C SER A 181 -9.65 20.53 -4.03
N ILE A 182 -10.10 19.79 -3.01
CA ILE A 182 -10.30 20.29 -1.64
C ILE A 182 -8.96 20.74 -1.03
N PHE A 183 -7.88 20.03 -1.34
CA PHE A 183 -6.53 20.33 -0.88
C PHE A 183 -5.67 20.91 -2.01
N LYS A 184 -5.22 22.16 -1.84
CA LYS A 184 -4.34 22.87 -2.78
C LYS A 184 -2.99 23.12 -2.11
N PHE A 185 -2.02 22.27 -2.42
CA PHE A 185 -0.65 22.47 -1.94
C PHE A 185 0.09 23.53 -2.77
N ASN A 186 0.68 24.52 -2.11
CA ASN A 186 1.58 25.47 -2.77
C ASN A 186 2.76 24.73 -3.42
N ALA A 187 3.39 25.32 -4.44
CA ALA A 187 4.48 24.71 -5.19
C ALA A 187 5.63 24.25 -4.28
N PHE A 188 5.94 25.04 -3.24
CA PHE A 188 6.90 24.68 -2.20
C PHE A 188 6.55 23.37 -1.50
N TRP A 189 5.33 23.25 -0.96
CA TRP A 189 4.89 22.06 -0.23
C TRP A 189 4.86 20.80 -1.11
N ARG A 190 4.53 20.94 -2.40
CA ARG A 190 4.58 19.80 -3.34
C ARG A 190 6.01 19.32 -3.58
N TRP A 191 6.95 20.25 -3.80
CA TRP A 191 8.37 19.92 -3.96
C TRP A 191 8.97 19.36 -2.68
N PHE A 192 8.64 19.94 -1.52
CA PHE A 192 9.05 19.44 -0.22
C PHE A 192 8.57 18.00 0.01
N ALA A 193 7.28 17.72 -0.23
CA ALA A 193 6.73 16.38 -0.09
C ALA A 193 7.39 15.37 -1.04
N TYR A 194 7.66 15.79 -2.29
CA TYR A 194 8.35 14.92 -3.26
C TYR A 194 9.79 14.63 -2.87
N ILE A 195 10.60 15.66 -2.59
CA ILE A 195 12.00 15.49 -2.21
C ILE A 195 12.07 14.67 -0.91
N GLY A 196 11.24 14.98 0.07
CA GLY A 196 11.14 14.23 1.31
C GLY A 196 10.86 12.75 1.05
N THR A 197 9.83 12.44 0.26
CA THR A 197 9.48 11.05 -0.10
C THR A 197 10.61 10.36 -0.85
N VAL A 198 11.24 11.01 -1.83
CA VAL A 198 12.34 10.42 -2.60
C VAL A 198 13.55 10.14 -1.73
N VAL A 199 13.92 11.06 -0.84
CA VAL A 199 15.05 10.89 0.07
C VAL A 199 14.77 9.77 1.07
N THR A 200 13.60 9.77 1.72
CA THR A 200 13.25 8.74 2.72
C THR A 200 13.10 7.37 2.07
N SER A 201 12.34 7.27 0.98
CA SER A 201 12.10 6.00 0.29
C SER A 201 13.38 5.51 -0.39
N GLY A 202 14.20 6.41 -0.93
CA GLY A 202 15.51 6.07 -1.50
C GLY A 202 16.47 5.52 -0.45
N PHE A 203 16.53 6.15 0.74
CA PHE A 203 17.31 5.64 1.87
C PHE A 203 16.84 4.25 2.31
N ILE A 204 15.52 4.04 2.45
CA ILE A 204 14.95 2.75 2.84
C ILE A 204 15.23 1.66 1.79
N LEU A 205 15.14 2.00 0.50
CA LEU A 205 15.47 1.06 -0.59
C LEU A 205 16.94 0.68 -0.57
N LEU A 206 17.85 1.64 -0.38
CA LEU A 206 19.28 1.37 -0.26
C LEU A 206 19.59 0.50 0.95
N ALA A 207 19.00 0.82 2.10
CA ALA A 207 19.13 0.01 3.31
C ALA A 207 18.57 -1.40 3.10
N GLY A 208 17.42 -1.53 2.43
CA GLY A 208 16.82 -2.83 2.14
C GLY A 208 17.64 -3.70 1.20
N ILE A 209 18.24 -3.10 0.16
CA ILE A 209 19.19 -3.80 -0.73
C ILE A 209 20.40 -4.25 0.07
N LEU A 210 20.96 -3.37 0.91
CA LEU A 210 22.13 -3.71 1.73
C LEU A 210 21.83 -4.84 2.71
N LEU A 211 20.66 -4.81 3.36
CA LEU A 211 20.22 -5.88 4.26
C LEU A 211 19.95 -7.20 3.53
N ASP A 212 19.42 -7.18 2.30
CA ASP A 212 19.21 -8.41 1.50
C ASP A 212 20.54 -9.02 1.01
N THR A 213 21.57 -8.19 0.82
CA THR A 213 22.93 -8.64 0.46
C THR A 213 23.72 -9.21 1.64
N LEU A 214 23.20 -9.13 2.87
CA LEU A 214 23.86 -9.64 4.07
C LEU A 214 23.03 -10.78 4.67
N ASP A 215 23.71 -11.86 5.05
CA ASP A 215 23.12 -12.99 5.76
C ASP A 215 22.93 -12.63 7.25
N ASP A 216 22.20 -13.45 8.01
CA ASP A 216 21.91 -13.19 9.44
C ASP A 216 23.18 -13.04 10.29
N LYS A 217 24.33 -13.50 9.78
CA LYS A 217 25.67 -13.39 10.39
C LYS A 217 26.53 -12.24 9.85
N GLY A 218 25.99 -11.38 8.99
CA GLY A 218 26.71 -10.28 8.35
C GLY A 218 27.62 -10.69 7.19
N ASN A 219 27.52 -11.94 6.71
CA ASN A 219 28.27 -12.41 5.55
C ASN A 219 27.54 -12.06 4.26
N PRO A 220 28.23 -11.77 3.14
CA PRO A 220 27.56 -11.54 1.86
C PRO A 220 26.70 -12.74 1.45
N THR A 221 25.41 -12.52 1.21
CA THR A 221 24.54 -13.56 0.65
C THR A 221 24.97 -13.86 -0.79
N LYS A 222 24.92 -15.14 -1.18
CA LYS A 222 25.25 -15.53 -2.56
C LYS A 222 24.22 -15.02 -3.57
N ILE A 223 22.98 -14.78 -3.15
CA ILE A 223 21.87 -14.35 -4.00
C ILE A 223 20.91 -13.43 -3.20
N PRO A 224 20.79 -12.14 -3.54
CA PRO A 224 19.83 -11.21 -2.93
C PRO A 224 18.43 -11.48 -3.50
N TRP A 225 17.73 -12.45 -2.91
CA TRP A 225 16.45 -12.95 -3.42
C TRP A 225 15.34 -11.90 -3.43
N VAL A 226 15.29 -11.01 -2.43
CA VAL A 226 14.27 -9.95 -2.37
C VAL A 226 14.47 -8.96 -3.51
N VAL A 227 15.73 -8.56 -3.77
CA VAL A 227 16.07 -7.68 -4.90
C VAL A 227 15.73 -8.33 -6.24
N LEU A 228 15.98 -9.63 -6.40
CA LEU A 228 15.67 -10.36 -7.64
C LEU A 228 14.18 -10.50 -7.90
N ILE A 229 13.39 -10.86 -6.88
CA ILE A 229 11.92 -10.90 -6.98
C ILE A 229 11.41 -9.51 -7.36
N PHE A 230 11.93 -8.48 -6.70
CA PHE A 230 11.52 -7.11 -6.94
C PHE A 230 11.86 -6.63 -8.35
N ALA A 231 13.11 -6.81 -8.80
CA ALA A 231 13.52 -6.50 -10.16
C ALA A 231 12.71 -7.30 -11.18
N GLY A 232 12.44 -8.58 -10.90
CA GLY A 232 11.59 -9.45 -11.70
C GLY A 232 10.17 -8.90 -11.86
N THR A 233 9.53 -8.46 -10.77
CA THR A 233 8.18 -7.87 -10.84
C THR A 233 8.12 -6.58 -11.65
N LEU A 234 9.14 -5.72 -11.56
CA LEU A 234 9.23 -4.50 -12.38
C LEU A 234 9.41 -4.83 -13.86
N VAL A 235 10.30 -5.76 -14.18
CA VAL A 235 10.55 -6.21 -15.56
C VAL A 235 9.29 -6.85 -16.14
N LEU A 236 8.63 -7.74 -15.39
CA LEU A 236 7.36 -8.35 -15.79
C LEU A 236 6.27 -7.28 -16.00
N GLY A 237 6.19 -6.26 -15.14
CA GLY A 237 5.26 -5.15 -15.29
C GLY A 237 5.51 -4.34 -16.57
N VAL A 238 6.77 -4.03 -16.90
CA VAL A 238 7.14 -3.33 -18.13
C VAL A 238 6.85 -4.18 -19.36
N ILE A 239 7.21 -5.46 -19.33
CA ILE A 239 6.91 -6.41 -20.41
C ILE A 239 5.41 -6.54 -20.62
N TRP A 240 4.63 -6.64 -19.54
CA TRP A 240 3.17 -6.70 -19.61
C TRP A 240 2.60 -5.43 -20.23
N TYR A 241 2.99 -4.25 -19.74
CA TYR A 241 2.50 -2.97 -20.23
C TYR A 241 2.80 -2.77 -21.72
N THR A 242 4.04 -3.04 -22.14
CA THR A 242 4.47 -2.90 -23.54
C THR A 242 3.78 -3.91 -24.46
N SER A 243 3.71 -5.18 -24.05
CA SER A 243 3.01 -6.25 -24.78
C SER A 243 1.52 -5.96 -24.91
N ARG A 244 0.87 -5.51 -23.83
CA ARG A 244 -0.55 -5.19 -23.81
C ARG A 244 -0.86 -3.99 -24.69
N ARG A 245 -0.04 -2.94 -24.62
CA ARG A 245 -0.17 -1.75 -25.48
C ARG A 245 -0.02 -2.11 -26.95
N ALA A 246 0.95 -2.94 -27.30
CA ALA A 246 1.14 -3.43 -28.67
C ALA A 246 -0.06 -4.27 -29.16
N TYR A 247 -0.57 -5.17 -28.31
CA TYR A 247 -1.75 -5.99 -28.62
C TYR A 247 -3.01 -5.15 -28.87
N LEU A 248 -3.26 -4.14 -28.03
CA LEU A 248 -4.43 -3.26 -28.17
C LEU A 248 -4.32 -2.35 -29.39
N ARG A 249 -3.12 -1.82 -29.69
CA ARG A 249 -2.86 -1.09 -30.94
C ARG A 249 -3.12 -1.96 -32.16
N GLY A 250 -2.72 -3.24 -32.13
CA GLY A 250 -3.01 -4.21 -33.19
C GLY A 250 -4.51 -4.48 -33.38
N LYS A 251 -5.34 -4.20 -32.37
CA LYS A 251 -6.82 -4.29 -32.43
C LYS A 251 -7.51 -2.94 -32.70
N GLY A 252 -6.75 -1.88 -33.00
CA GLY A 252 -7.28 -0.54 -33.21
C GLY A 252 -7.82 0.15 -31.95
N VAL A 253 -7.50 -0.36 -30.75
CA VAL A 253 -7.92 0.23 -29.47
C VAL A 253 -6.81 1.13 -28.96
N ASP A 254 -7.08 2.44 -28.91
CA ASP A 254 -6.16 3.42 -28.32
C ASP A 254 -6.30 3.45 -26.80
N LEU A 255 -5.29 2.91 -26.12
CA LEU A 255 -5.23 2.90 -24.65
C LEU A 255 -5.04 4.31 -24.09
N ASP A 256 -4.26 5.16 -24.78
CA ASP A 256 -3.94 6.51 -24.31
C ASP A 256 -5.21 7.40 -24.38
N GLY A 257 -6.01 7.27 -25.44
CA GLY A 257 -7.32 7.92 -25.56
C GLY A 257 -8.37 7.41 -24.56
N ASN A 258 -8.36 6.12 -24.19
CA ASN A 258 -9.26 5.61 -23.16
C ASN A 258 -8.94 6.18 -21.77
N LEU A 259 -7.65 6.30 -21.43
CA LEU A 259 -7.22 6.91 -20.17
C LEU A 259 -7.60 8.41 -20.10
N GLN A 260 -7.54 9.12 -21.22
CA GLN A 260 -8.04 10.51 -21.31
C GLN A 260 -9.55 10.59 -21.08
N LYS A 261 -10.35 9.71 -21.72
CA LYS A 261 -11.80 9.67 -21.50
C LYS A 261 -12.19 9.43 -20.05
N VAL A 262 -11.44 8.60 -19.32
CA VAL A 262 -11.66 8.36 -17.89
C VAL A 262 -11.36 9.62 -17.07
N ALA A 263 -10.29 10.35 -17.41
CA ALA A 263 -9.98 11.63 -16.79
C ALA A 263 -11.10 12.67 -17.04
N ASP A 264 -11.64 12.72 -18.25
CA ASP A 264 -12.73 13.62 -18.64
C ASP A 264 -14.06 13.25 -17.97
N ALA A 265 -14.37 11.95 -17.86
CA ALA A 265 -15.56 11.48 -17.13
C ALA A 265 -15.48 11.82 -15.63
N THR A 266 -14.29 11.67 -15.04
CA THR A 266 -14.04 12.05 -13.63
C THR A 266 -14.21 13.55 -13.42
N LEU A 267 -13.80 14.37 -14.40
CA LEU A 267 -14.05 15.81 -14.41
C LEU A 267 -15.54 16.15 -14.40
N ALA A 268 -16.33 15.47 -15.24
CA ALA A 268 -17.77 15.68 -15.34
C ALA A 268 -18.51 15.29 -14.04
N GLU A 269 -18.21 14.14 -13.44
CA GLU A 269 -18.79 13.75 -12.14
C GLU A 269 -18.43 14.73 -11.01
N ALA A 270 -17.21 15.28 -11.04
CA ALA A 270 -16.79 16.28 -10.06
C ALA A 270 -17.56 17.60 -10.23
N GLU A 271 -17.98 17.95 -11.44
CA GLU A 271 -18.82 19.13 -11.71
C GLU A 271 -20.25 18.94 -11.19
N GLU A 272 -20.84 17.78 -11.44
CA GLU A 272 -22.19 17.43 -10.98
C GLU A 272 -22.29 17.38 -9.45
N ARG A 273 -21.24 16.92 -8.75
CA ARG A 273 -21.20 16.91 -7.28
C ARG A 273 -21.00 18.29 -6.64
N LEU A 274 -20.60 19.29 -7.41
CA LEU A 274 -20.40 20.67 -6.93
C LEU A 274 -21.58 21.59 -7.24
N SER A 275 -22.47 21.19 -8.16
CA SER A 275 -23.72 21.89 -8.47
C SER A 275 -24.90 21.51 -7.58
N LEU A 276 -24.76 20.45 -6.77
CA LEU A 276 -25.69 19.99 -5.72
C LEU A 276 -25.25 20.46 -4.33
#